data_AF-A0A942H7T2-F1
#
_entry.id   AF-A0A942H7T2-F1
#
_cell.length_a   1.000
_cell.length_b   1.000
_cell.length_c   1.000
_cell.angle_alpha   90.00
_cell.angle_beta   90.00
_cell.angle_gamma   90.00
#
_symmetry.space_group_name_H-M   'P 1'
#
loop_
_entity.id
_entity.type
_entity.pdbx_description
1 polymer ?
#
loop_
_entity_poly.entity_id
_entity_poly.type
_entity_poly.pdbx_seq_one_letter_code
_entity_poly.pdbx_strand_id
1 'polypeptide(L)'
;MKPIFFALSVVAITVAIGSPTAAQQNVCSKDIDGKEVNLKVVNKTDKPFTVNWVDPQCKEGKSDQQIAPGATFEGVSYNGHAFRVREVGTNRLLQVIVANPSNPVTIVNAAPTAAVRPPSTPPPTPAASPAGRPSPPAVGATKFPIPAGTTLKRGVKYLSSSGNHHLIFADDGNLVVKTKGDQFIWGLNLVSKNFSQSDRVEVLPEGRIAVYDAKGKALWTSSGNPAPNATLNLTFSGVLQLVSATGEILWSSDGILAASLRVFIDKPNAKPCTPEPGWVKCLELPDPTIKIMGSRAVTQSAMNGVANIYTEITKRFGPKYPRSQFNGFKIYLTNGEPWSELRKLSAIAVRPEKPYETSDDFYRGFGGADTLWITEQMICKTGVKTRNETGIIPDNQARTLDQVVHEFGHSIDFKYISDQTMNLFGGAISPVEGFAYGIQFWFGAPGGTLTPKQEAVLKELFTSRATFSCEGYRP
;
A
#
# COMPACT_ATOMS: atom_id res chain seq x y z
N MET A 1 32.51 55.84 -22.59
CA MET A 1 31.45 55.28 -21.71
C MET A 1 32.07 54.13 -20.94
N LYS A 2 32.09 54.16 -19.60
CA LYS A 2 32.56 53.02 -18.78
C LYS A 2 31.39 52.06 -18.54
N PRO A 3 31.59 50.72 -18.57
CA PRO A 3 30.53 49.79 -18.23
C PRO A 3 30.23 49.91 -16.73
N ILE A 4 29.01 50.30 -16.40
CA ILE A 4 28.50 50.23 -15.02
C ILE A 4 28.24 48.75 -14.75
N PHE A 5 29.23 48.06 -14.21
CA PHE A 5 28.99 46.76 -13.59
C PHE A 5 28.12 47.00 -12.36
N PHE A 6 26.83 46.66 -12.48
CA PHE A 6 25.99 46.42 -11.32
C PHE A 6 26.58 45.22 -10.57
N ALA A 7 27.38 45.53 -9.54
CA ALA A 7 27.72 44.54 -8.52
C ALA A 7 26.42 44.16 -7.83
N LEU A 8 25.83 43.05 -8.26
CA LEU A 8 24.68 42.46 -7.62
C LEU A 8 25.15 41.91 -6.27
N SER A 9 25.12 42.75 -5.23
CA SER A 9 25.45 42.36 -3.86
C SER A 9 24.46 41.28 -3.41
N VAL A 10 24.85 40.02 -3.54
CA VAL A 10 24.09 38.88 -3.02
C VAL A 10 24.09 38.99 -1.50
N VAL A 11 22.96 39.43 -0.94
CA VAL A 11 22.76 39.55 0.51
C VAL A 11 22.62 38.14 1.09
N ALA A 12 23.74 37.52 1.40
CA ALA A 12 23.78 36.22 2.06
C ALA A 12 23.33 36.36 3.53
N ILE A 13 22.04 36.13 3.79
CA ILE A 13 21.52 36.11 5.16
C ILE A 13 22.16 34.94 5.91
N THR A 14 22.98 35.27 6.91
CA THR A 14 23.64 34.29 7.77
C THR A 14 22.79 34.07 9.03
N VAL A 15 22.08 32.95 9.08
CA VAL A 15 21.31 32.53 10.28
C VAL A 15 22.13 31.52 11.06
N ALA A 16 22.36 31.76 12.35
CA ALA A 16 22.95 30.78 13.26
C ALA A 16 21.90 29.74 13.67
N ILE A 17 22.29 28.46 13.80
CA ILE A 17 21.33 27.40 14.19
C ILE A 17 20.91 27.55 15.66
N GLY A 18 19.79 28.22 15.87
CA GLY A 18 18.82 27.78 16.87
C GLY A 18 17.97 26.65 16.27
N SER A 19 17.48 25.71 17.09
CA SER A 19 16.48 24.74 16.61
C SER A 19 15.25 25.52 16.14
N PRO A 20 14.75 25.33 14.90
CA PRO A 20 13.66 26.14 14.37
C PRO A 20 12.43 26.01 15.27
N THR A 21 11.84 27.15 15.64
CA THR A 21 10.69 27.21 16.54
C THR A 21 9.49 26.46 15.95
N ALA A 22 8.55 26.01 16.78
CA ALA A 22 7.37 25.26 16.31
C ALA A 22 6.56 26.00 15.22
N ALA A 23 6.56 27.34 15.23
CA ALA A 23 5.97 28.17 14.19
C ALA A 23 6.74 28.07 12.85
N GLN A 24 8.08 28.06 12.88
CA GLN A 24 8.93 27.95 11.69
C GLN A 24 8.92 26.55 11.06
N GLN A 25 8.70 25.49 11.86
CA GLN A 25 8.60 24.12 11.34
C GLN A 25 7.34 23.89 10.49
N ASN A 26 6.28 24.66 10.75
CA ASN A 26 4.98 24.58 10.08
C ASN A 26 4.85 25.56 8.89
N VAL A 27 5.95 26.07 8.34
CA VAL A 27 5.89 26.84 7.09
C VAL A 27 5.63 25.89 5.92
N CYS A 28 4.58 26.18 5.16
CA CYS A 28 4.06 25.38 4.06
C CYS A 28 4.26 26.15 2.75
N SER A 29 4.32 25.44 1.62
CA SER A 29 4.53 26.09 0.33
C SER A 29 3.31 26.86 -0.12
N LYS A 30 3.49 28.13 -0.45
CA LYS A 30 2.44 28.94 -1.04
C LYS A 30 2.97 29.53 -2.33
N ASP A 31 2.29 29.29 -3.44
CA ASP A 31 2.57 30.05 -4.65
C ASP A 31 2.13 31.51 -4.42
N ILE A 32 3.08 32.44 -4.51
CA ILE A 32 2.86 33.86 -4.24
C ILE A 32 2.48 34.62 -5.50
N ASP A 33 3.13 34.34 -6.62
CA ASP A 33 2.96 35.07 -7.89
C ASP A 33 3.29 34.27 -9.16
N GLY A 34 3.43 32.94 -9.07
CA GLY A 34 3.69 32.04 -10.20
C GLY A 34 5.09 32.18 -10.82
N LYS A 35 5.97 33.01 -10.25
CA LYS A 35 7.30 33.25 -10.81
C LYS A 35 8.31 32.21 -10.38
N GLU A 36 9.15 31.79 -11.32
CA GLU A 36 10.26 30.91 -11.05
C GLU A 36 11.37 31.61 -10.23
N VAL A 37 12.00 30.84 -9.35
CA VAL A 37 13.12 31.24 -8.49
C VAL A 37 14.21 30.18 -8.60
N ASN A 38 15.41 30.61 -8.99
CA ASN A 38 16.61 29.78 -8.96
C ASN A 38 17.15 29.73 -7.53
N LEU A 39 16.85 28.65 -6.81
CA LEU A 39 17.28 28.46 -5.43
C LEU A 39 18.67 27.82 -5.39
N LYS A 40 19.58 28.41 -4.60
CA LYS A 40 20.89 27.84 -4.24
C LYS A 40 20.99 27.65 -2.73
N VAL A 41 21.37 26.45 -2.28
CA VAL A 41 21.57 26.13 -0.86
C VAL A 41 22.97 25.56 -0.64
N VAL A 42 23.81 26.30 0.08
CA VAL A 42 25.23 25.96 0.32
C VAL A 42 25.38 25.22 1.65
N ASN A 43 26.01 24.05 1.64
CA ASN A 43 26.32 23.29 2.85
C ASN A 43 27.65 23.76 3.48
N LYS A 44 27.57 24.43 4.63
CA LYS A 44 28.71 24.74 5.52
C LYS A 44 28.61 24.01 6.87
N THR A 45 27.92 22.88 6.91
CA THR A 45 27.95 21.93 8.03
C THR A 45 29.06 20.90 7.82
N ASP A 46 29.36 20.11 8.85
CA ASP A 46 30.32 19.00 8.83
C ASP A 46 29.75 17.70 8.22
N LYS A 47 28.46 17.67 7.87
CA LYS A 47 27.75 16.46 7.40
C LYS A 47 26.93 16.71 6.12
N PRO A 48 26.62 15.67 5.33
CA PRO A 48 25.68 15.81 4.24
C PRO A 48 24.26 16.11 4.72
N PHE A 49 23.50 16.87 3.94
CA PHE A 49 22.05 17.08 4.15
C PHE A 49 21.25 16.87 2.86
N THR A 50 19.94 16.65 2.96
CA THR A 50 19.01 16.74 1.83
C THR A 50 18.24 18.06 1.87
N VAL A 51 17.85 18.57 0.71
CA VAL A 51 16.94 19.72 0.57
C VAL A 51 15.58 19.17 0.14
N ASN A 52 14.69 18.97 1.10
CA ASN A 52 13.38 18.35 0.90
C ASN A 52 12.34 19.42 0.57
N TRP A 53 11.59 19.26 -0.51
CA TRP A 53 10.46 20.15 -0.79
C TRP A 53 9.30 19.93 0.20
N VAL A 54 8.49 20.95 0.42
CA VAL A 54 7.28 20.89 1.24
C VAL A 54 6.08 21.22 0.35
N ASP A 55 4.94 20.56 0.53
CA ASP A 55 3.72 20.87 -0.23
C ASP A 55 2.90 22.01 0.43
N PRO A 56 1.85 22.52 -0.24
CA PRO A 56 0.94 23.52 0.35
C PRO A 56 0.15 23.02 1.55
N GLN A 57 0.09 21.70 1.76
CA GLN A 57 -0.49 21.03 2.92
C GLN A 57 0.56 20.73 4.01
N CYS A 58 1.73 21.39 3.92
CA CYS A 58 2.82 21.38 4.91
C CYS A 58 3.56 20.03 5.03
N LYS A 59 3.27 19.07 4.14
CA LYS A 59 3.88 17.74 4.10
C LYS A 59 5.23 17.81 3.41
N GLU A 60 6.22 17.14 4.00
CA GLU A 60 7.57 17.07 3.43
C GLU A 60 7.64 15.94 2.41
N GLY A 61 7.99 16.26 1.16
CA GLY A 61 8.47 15.27 0.21
C GLY A 61 9.89 14.81 0.57
N LYS A 62 10.30 13.64 0.09
CA LYS A 62 11.68 13.19 0.26
C LYS A 62 12.52 13.62 -0.94
N SER A 63 13.73 14.09 -0.70
CA SER A 63 14.78 14.22 -1.70
C SER A 63 15.86 13.19 -1.42
N ASP A 64 16.20 12.38 -2.42
CA ASP A 64 17.29 11.40 -2.33
C ASP A 64 18.66 12.05 -2.63
N GLN A 65 18.67 13.32 -3.07
CA GLN A 65 19.89 14.07 -3.36
C GLN A 65 20.53 14.59 -2.05
N GLN A 66 21.68 14.00 -1.72
CA GLN A 66 22.50 14.41 -0.59
C GLN A 66 23.55 15.45 -1.01
N ILE A 67 23.62 16.55 -0.27
CA ILE A 67 24.53 17.68 -0.51
C ILE A 67 25.67 17.57 0.48
N ALA A 68 26.86 17.19 0.01
CA ALA A 68 28.05 17.03 0.84
C ALA A 68 28.52 18.36 1.47
N PRO A 69 29.31 18.33 2.57
CA PRO A 69 29.98 19.51 3.11
C PRO A 69 30.76 20.28 2.03
N GLY A 70 30.58 21.60 1.99
CA GLY A 70 31.17 22.49 0.98
C GLY A 70 30.44 22.52 -0.37
N ALA A 71 29.51 21.59 -0.65
CA ALA A 71 28.76 21.55 -1.89
C ALA A 71 27.50 22.45 -1.86
N THR A 72 26.97 22.74 -3.05
CA THR A 72 25.79 23.58 -3.25
C THR A 72 24.70 22.80 -3.97
N PHE A 73 23.48 22.80 -3.43
CA PHE A 73 22.27 22.44 -4.17
C PHE A 73 21.85 23.62 -5.05
N GLU A 74 21.58 23.38 -6.32
CA GLU A 74 20.97 24.36 -7.22
C GLU A 74 19.74 23.75 -7.88
N GLY A 75 18.62 24.48 -7.91
CA GLY A 75 17.38 24.02 -8.52
C GLY A 75 16.41 25.16 -8.82
N VAL A 76 15.61 24.98 -9.88
CA VAL A 76 14.52 25.90 -10.23
C VAL A 76 13.28 25.53 -9.42
N SER A 77 12.62 26.52 -8.86
CA SER A 77 11.37 26.36 -8.11
C SER A 77 10.50 27.60 -8.28
N TYR A 78 9.47 27.81 -7.45
CA TYR A 78 8.59 28.98 -7.52
C TYR A 78 8.61 29.82 -6.24
N ASN A 79 8.26 31.10 -6.37
CA ASN A 79 8.25 32.07 -5.27
C ASN A 79 7.26 31.67 -4.16
N GLY A 80 7.77 31.51 -2.94
CA GLY A 80 7.02 31.04 -1.78
C GLY A 80 6.99 29.51 -1.59
N HIS A 81 7.68 28.73 -2.43
CA HIS A 81 7.88 27.31 -2.19
C HIS A 81 8.85 27.09 -1.01
N ALA A 82 8.41 26.29 -0.04
CA ALA A 82 9.12 25.98 1.19
C ALA A 82 9.90 24.66 1.07
N PHE A 83 11.07 24.63 1.70
CA PHE A 83 11.97 23.49 1.75
C PHE A 83 12.44 23.24 3.19
N ARG A 84 12.64 21.98 3.55
CA ARG A 84 13.20 21.53 4.84
C ARG A 84 14.56 20.91 4.58
N VAL A 85 15.59 21.45 5.21
CA VAL A 85 16.97 20.93 5.12
C VAL A 85 17.17 19.89 6.22
N ARG A 86 17.46 18.64 5.83
CA ARG A 86 17.56 17.49 6.75
C ARG A 86 18.98 16.94 6.80
N GLU A 87 19.59 16.89 7.98
CA GLU A 87 20.87 16.19 8.21
C GLU A 87 20.73 14.71 7.84
N VAL A 88 21.59 14.19 6.97
CA VAL A 88 21.58 12.77 6.56
C VAL A 88 21.96 11.88 7.75
N GLY A 89 21.34 10.71 7.82
CA GLY A 89 21.55 9.72 8.89
C GLY A 89 20.75 10.00 10.17
N THR A 90 20.65 11.27 10.60
CA THR A 90 19.84 11.65 11.79
C THR A 90 18.44 12.15 11.43
N ASN A 91 18.21 12.56 10.17
CA ASN A 91 17.00 13.23 9.70
C ASN A 91 16.62 14.49 10.52
N ARG A 92 17.61 15.09 11.19
CA ARG A 92 17.43 16.30 12.01
C ARG A 92 17.09 17.49 11.10
N LEU A 93 16.04 18.23 11.42
CA LEU A 93 15.72 19.47 10.72
C LEU A 93 16.75 20.54 11.09
N LEU A 94 17.60 20.89 10.12
CA LEU A 94 18.64 21.92 10.27
C LEU A 94 18.06 23.30 10.04
N GLN A 95 17.29 23.47 8.97
CA GLN A 95 16.74 24.76 8.56
C GLN A 95 15.45 24.58 7.74
N VAL A 96 14.58 25.60 7.77
CA VAL A 96 13.47 25.76 6.83
C VAL A 96 13.80 26.96 5.93
N ILE A 97 13.65 26.77 4.62
CA ILE A 97 13.96 27.76 3.59
C ILE A 97 12.66 28.05 2.83
N VAL A 98 12.43 29.29 2.43
CA VAL A 98 11.35 29.66 1.51
C VAL A 98 11.98 30.38 0.32
N ALA A 99 11.77 29.86 -0.89
CA ALA A 99 12.32 30.43 -2.11
C ALA A 99 11.74 31.83 -2.37
N ASN A 100 12.60 32.82 -2.62
CA ASN A 100 12.21 34.21 -2.85
C ASN A 100 13.15 34.85 -3.91
N PRO A 101 12.61 35.53 -4.95
CA PRO A 101 13.42 36.16 -6.00
C PRO A 101 14.50 37.14 -5.49
N SER A 102 14.26 37.81 -4.36
CA SER A 102 15.18 38.79 -3.78
C SER A 102 16.37 38.18 -3.05
N ASN A 103 16.28 36.90 -2.62
CA ASN A 103 17.34 36.18 -1.91
C ASN A 103 17.46 34.74 -2.44
N PRO A 104 18.02 34.54 -3.65
CA PRO A 104 18.13 33.22 -4.27
C PRO A 104 19.15 32.28 -3.62
N VAL A 105 20.04 32.78 -2.74
CA VAL A 105 21.13 32.00 -2.13
C VAL A 105 20.97 31.92 -0.61
N THR A 106 20.91 30.70 -0.08
CA THR A 106 20.84 30.40 1.37
C THR A 106 22.07 29.60 1.81
N ILE A 107 22.62 29.90 2.99
CA ILE A 107 23.80 29.21 3.57
C ILE A 107 23.38 28.52 4.87
N VAL A 108 23.72 27.23 5.00
CA VAL A 108 23.43 26.40 6.18
C VAL A 108 24.74 26.10 6.91
N ASN A 109 24.95 26.64 8.11
CA ASN A 109 26.20 26.52 8.89
C ASN A 109 26.11 25.42 9.97
N ALA A 110 27.24 24.94 10.50
CA ALA A 110 27.25 24.01 11.64
C ALA A 110 26.64 24.61 12.94
N ALA A 111 26.14 23.74 13.84
CA ALA A 111 25.58 24.14 15.12
C ALA A 111 26.65 24.20 16.23
N PRO A 112 26.62 25.19 17.14
CA PRO A 112 27.60 25.28 18.23
C PRO A 112 27.40 24.17 19.28
N THR A 113 28.49 23.58 19.74
CA THR A 113 28.52 22.50 20.73
C THR A 113 28.24 23.00 22.15
N ALA A 114 27.29 22.37 22.85
CA ALA A 114 26.94 22.69 24.23
C ALA A 114 27.76 21.87 25.25
N ALA A 115 28.20 22.51 26.33
CA ALA A 115 29.02 21.88 27.37
C ALA A 115 28.20 21.14 28.44
N VAL A 116 28.81 20.12 29.05
CA VAL A 116 28.21 19.25 30.08
C VAL A 116 28.17 19.94 31.46
N ARG A 117 27.14 19.66 32.27
CA ARG A 117 27.00 20.16 33.65
C ARG A 117 26.54 19.02 34.61
N PRO A 118 27.07 18.92 35.85
CA PRO A 118 26.81 17.82 36.79
C PRO A 118 25.47 17.96 37.57
N PRO A 119 25.01 16.91 38.30
CA PRO A 119 23.63 16.78 38.75
C PRO A 119 23.31 17.51 40.07
N SER A 120 22.01 17.75 40.29
CA SER A 120 21.44 18.28 41.55
C SER A 120 20.25 17.44 42.05
N THR A 121 19.93 17.60 43.34
CA THR A 121 19.07 16.76 44.20
C THR A 121 17.57 16.71 43.84
N PRO A 122 16.82 15.71 44.34
CA PRO A 122 15.41 15.49 44.00
C PRO A 122 14.40 16.34 44.82
N PRO A 123 13.27 16.76 44.22
CA PRO A 123 12.16 17.44 44.92
C PRO A 123 11.09 16.45 45.46
N PRO A 124 10.16 16.89 46.35
CA PRO A 124 9.35 16.00 47.18
C PRO A 124 8.05 15.48 46.55
N THR A 125 7.48 14.45 47.18
CA THR A 125 6.30 13.68 46.79
C THR A 125 4.97 14.47 46.86
N PRO A 126 4.15 14.48 45.80
CA PRO A 126 2.74 14.90 45.87
C PRO A 126 1.80 13.79 46.36
N ALA A 127 0.73 14.16 47.06
CA ALA A 127 -0.25 13.24 47.65
C ALA A 127 -1.16 12.55 46.63
N ALA A 128 -1.78 11.43 47.05
CA ALA A 128 -2.64 10.61 46.22
C ALA A 128 -4.06 11.17 46.02
N SER A 129 -4.69 10.78 44.90
CA SER A 129 -6.14 10.86 44.67
C SER A 129 -6.60 9.63 43.88
N PRO A 130 -7.90 9.26 43.93
CA PRO A 130 -8.28 7.86 44.12
C PRO A 130 -8.29 6.98 42.86
N ALA A 131 -8.08 5.69 43.09
CA ALA A 131 -7.99 4.67 42.05
C ALA A 131 -9.35 4.34 41.39
N GLY A 132 -9.38 4.32 40.07
CA GLY A 132 -10.53 3.90 39.26
C GLY A 132 -10.35 2.50 38.65
N ARG A 133 -10.75 1.47 39.40
CA ARG A 133 -11.03 0.06 39.02
C ARG A 133 -9.88 -0.75 38.35
N PRO A 134 -9.54 -1.96 38.85
CA PRO A 134 -8.59 -2.85 38.16
C PRO A 134 -9.19 -3.44 36.88
N SER A 135 -8.39 -3.48 35.81
CA SER A 135 -8.72 -4.22 34.58
C SER A 135 -8.87 -5.72 34.86
N PRO A 136 -9.77 -6.43 34.17
CA PRO A 136 -9.83 -7.90 34.21
C PRO A 136 -8.49 -8.53 33.78
N PRO A 137 -8.16 -9.77 34.22
CA PRO A 137 -6.97 -10.46 33.76
C PRO A 137 -6.98 -10.61 32.24
N ALA A 138 -5.92 -10.13 31.57
CA ALA A 138 -5.83 -10.16 30.12
C ALA A 138 -5.89 -11.61 29.59
N VAL A 139 -6.92 -11.90 28.80
CA VAL A 139 -7.03 -13.18 28.09
C VAL A 139 -5.86 -13.29 27.12
N GLY A 140 -5.03 -14.32 27.28
CA GLY A 140 -3.85 -14.55 26.46
C GLY A 140 -4.18 -15.05 25.05
N ALA A 141 -4.73 -14.19 24.19
CA ALA A 141 -4.90 -14.51 22.78
C ALA A 141 -3.53 -14.78 22.13
N THR A 142 -3.44 -15.81 21.27
CA THR A 142 -2.22 -16.17 20.53
C THR A 142 -2.39 -16.10 19.01
N LYS A 143 -3.61 -15.84 18.53
CA LYS A 143 -4.00 -15.79 17.10
C LYS A 143 -5.12 -14.77 16.90
N PHE A 144 -5.36 -14.39 15.65
CA PHE A 144 -6.55 -13.64 15.25
C PHE A 144 -7.80 -14.54 15.14
N PRO A 145 -9.02 -13.99 15.30
CA PRO A 145 -9.32 -12.63 15.75
C PRO A 145 -8.97 -12.43 17.23
N ILE A 146 -8.41 -11.27 17.57
CA ILE A 146 -8.03 -10.93 18.94
C ILE A 146 -9.24 -10.23 19.61
N PRO A 147 -9.78 -10.78 20.72
CA PRO A 147 -11.00 -10.26 21.32
C PRO A 147 -10.79 -8.95 22.07
N ALA A 148 -11.87 -8.20 22.23
CA ALA A 148 -11.91 -7.03 23.12
C ALA A 148 -11.52 -7.42 24.57
N GLY A 149 -10.88 -6.49 25.28
CA GLY A 149 -10.24 -6.73 26.57
C GLY A 149 -8.84 -7.35 26.50
N THR A 150 -8.27 -7.55 25.30
CA THR A 150 -6.91 -8.10 25.15
C THR A 150 -5.85 -7.00 25.16
N THR A 151 -4.87 -7.12 26.07
CA THR A 151 -3.58 -6.41 25.97
C THR A 151 -2.62 -7.20 25.10
N LEU A 152 -2.03 -6.58 24.07
CA LEU A 152 -1.02 -7.21 23.23
C LEU A 152 0.32 -7.28 23.97
N LYS A 153 1.00 -8.43 23.87
CA LYS A 153 2.31 -8.65 24.49
C LYS A 153 3.41 -8.13 23.57
N ARG A 154 4.34 -7.35 24.13
CA ARG A 154 5.55 -6.90 23.42
C ARG A 154 6.38 -8.10 22.95
N GLY A 155 7.00 -7.99 21.78
CA GLY A 155 7.83 -9.03 21.17
C GLY A 155 7.06 -10.22 20.57
N VAL A 156 5.75 -10.36 20.84
CA VAL A 156 4.95 -11.47 20.31
C VAL A 156 4.48 -11.18 18.89
N LYS A 157 4.77 -12.10 17.96
CA LYS A 157 4.22 -12.09 16.59
C LYS A 157 2.85 -12.77 16.57
N TYR A 158 1.81 -12.03 16.23
CA TYR A 158 0.45 -12.52 16.01
C TYR A 158 0.25 -12.77 14.51
N LEU A 159 0.24 -14.03 14.08
CA LEU A 159 0.12 -14.42 12.68
C LEU A 159 -1.31 -14.24 12.16
N SER A 160 -1.45 -13.71 10.94
CA SER A 160 -2.72 -13.72 10.18
C SER A 160 -3.17 -15.16 9.91
N SER A 161 -4.46 -15.34 9.60
CA SER A 161 -5.00 -16.67 9.19
C SER A 161 -4.31 -17.24 7.95
N SER A 162 -3.68 -16.41 7.13
CA SER A 162 -2.87 -16.83 5.98
C SER A 162 -1.43 -17.25 6.33
N GLY A 163 -0.94 -16.91 7.53
CA GLY A 163 0.47 -17.09 7.91
C GLY A 163 1.48 -16.22 7.13
N ASN A 164 1.03 -15.45 6.14
CA ASN A 164 1.86 -14.57 5.31
C ASN A 164 2.11 -13.20 5.95
N HIS A 165 1.36 -12.84 7.00
CA HIS A 165 1.46 -11.54 7.67
C HIS A 165 1.47 -11.73 9.18
N HIS A 166 2.04 -10.76 9.90
CA HIS A 166 1.91 -10.71 11.35
C HIS A 166 1.80 -9.27 11.87
N LEU A 167 1.09 -9.14 12.98
CA LEU A 167 1.13 -7.98 13.86
C LEU A 167 2.17 -8.23 14.95
N ILE A 168 2.97 -7.22 15.29
CA ILE A 168 3.89 -7.24 16.44
C ILE A 168 3.86 -5.90 17.14
N PHE A 169 3.78 -5.92 18.48
CA PHE A 169 4.16 -4.77 19.29
C PHE A 169 5.65 -4.86 19.58
N ALA A 170 6.45 -4.09 18.84
CA ALA A 170 7.90 -4.20 18.81
C ALA A 170 8.57 -3.51 20.01
N ASP A 171 9.84 -3.81 20.22
CA ASP A 171 10.61 -3.30 21.36
C ASP A 171 10.93 -1.81 21.26
N ASP A 172 10.89 -1.25 20.04
CA ASP A 172 10.99 0.19 19.76
C ASP A 172 9.70 0.97 20.07
N GLY A 173 8.67 0.32 20.65
CA GLY A 173 7.36 0.90 20.94
C GLY A 173 6.41 0.93 19.74
N ASN A 174 6.83 0.52 18.55
CA ASN A 174 5.96 0.57 17.37
C ASN A 174 5.02 -0.65 17.33
N LEU A 175 3.73 -0.42 17.09
CA LEU A 175 2.81 -1.49 16.71
C LEU A 175 2.86 -1.62 15.18
N VAL A 176 3.34 -2.75 14.67
CA VAL A 176 3.71 -2.91 13.25
C VAL A 176 3.03 -4.13 12.64
N VAL A 177 2.50 -3.96 11.43
CA VAL A 177 2.14 -5.06 10.53
C VAL A 177 3.27 -5.30 9.53
N LYS A 178 3.67 -6.56 9.39
CA LYS A 178 4.74 -6.99 8.48
C LYS A 178 4.33 -8.22 7.67
N THR A 179 5.02 -8.45 6.55
CA THR A 179 5.02 -9.76 5.88
C THR A 179 5.71 -10.83 6.73
N LYS A 180 5.57 -12.10 6.35
CA LYS A 180 6.30 -13.23 6.92
C LYS A 180 7.82 -13.08 6.79
N GLY A 181 8.28 -12.37 5.76
CA GLY A 181 9.68 -11.99 5.54
C GLY A 181 10.08 -10.67 6.23
N ASP A 182 9.33 -10.23 7.24
CA ASP A 182 9.59 -9.03 8.05
C ASP A 182 9.62 -7.68 7.30
N GLN A 183 9.13 -7.63 6.04
CA GLN A 183 8.94 -6.36 5.33
C GLN A 183 7.79 -5.56 5.94
N PHE A 184 7.99 -4.24 6.11
CA PHE A 184 7.01 -3.32 6.69
C PHE A 184 5.80 -3.10 5.75
N ILE A 185 4.59 -3.18 6.30
CA ILE A 185 3.33 -2.85 5.60
C ILE A 185 2.71 -1.59 6.21
N TRP A 186 2.52 -1.59 7.53
CA TRP A 186 1.92 -0.48 8.27
C TRP A 186 2.48 -0.44 9.68
N GLY A 187 2.47 0.74 10.32
CA GLY A 187 2.81 0.84 11.74
C GLY A 187 2.28 2.10 12.42
N LEU A 188 2.25 2.08 13.74
CA LEU A 188 1.83 3.20 14.60
C LEU A 188 2.63 4.46 14.32
N ASN A 189 3.89 4.33 13.92
CA ASN A 189 4.77 5.43 13.48
C ASN A 189 4.20 6.27 12.31
N LEU A 190 3.22 5.76 11.57
CA LEU A 190 2.53 6.51 10.50
C LEU A 190 1.43 7.44 11.05
N VAL A 191 0.93 7.19 12.27
CA VAL A 191 -0.24 7.88 12.85
C VAL A 191 0.01 8.49 14.24
N SER A 192 1.12 8.17 14.90
CA SER A 192 1.56 8.80 16.15
C SER A 192 3.06 9.08 16.13
N LYS A 193 3.43 10.33 16.43
CA LYS A 193 4.83 10.78 16.52
C LYS A 193 5.54 10.28 17.78
N ASN A 194 4.78 9.83 18.78
CA ASN A 194 5.29 9.40 20.09
C ASN A 194 5.26 7.87 20.25
N PHE A 195 5.18 7.11 19.14
CA PHE A 195 5.09 5.64 19.18
C PHE A 195 6.21 4.99 20.01
N SER A 196 7.41 5.59 20.06
CA SER A 196 8.52 5.09 20.87
C SER A 196 8.33 5.17 22.39
N GLN A 197 7.30 5.88 22.85
CA GLN A 197 6.90 5.96 24.26
C GLN A 197 5.85 4.89 24.63
N SER A 198 5.40 4.08 23.66
CA SER A 198 4.34 3.09 23.87
C SER A 198 4.80 1.99 24.81
N ASP A 199 4.06 1.83 25.91
CA ASP A 199 4.26 0.80 26.92
C ASP A 199 3.22 -0.32 26.80
N ARG A 200 1.95 0.06 26.52
CA ARG A 200 0.81 -0.87 26.45
C ARG A 200 -0.01 -0.65 25.18
N VAL A 201 -0.40 -1.73 24.51
CA VAL A 201 -1.37 -1.75 23.40
C VAL A 201 -2.55 -2.62 23.78
N GLU A 202 -3.77 -2.12 23.58
CA GLU A 202 -4.99 -2.77 24.09
C GLU A 202 -6.13 -2.69 23.07
N VAL A 203 -6.84 -3.81 22.88
CA VAL A 203 -8.12 -3.87 22.16
C VAL A 203 -9.21 -3.61 23.20
N LEU A 204 -9.76 -2.41 23.23
CA LEU A 204 -10.65 -1.94 24.29
C LEU A 204 -12.07 -2.54 24.17
N PRO A 205 -12.78 -2.83 25.30
CA PRO A 205 -14.12 -3.42 25.32
C PRO A 205 -15.19 -2.69 24.48
N GLU A 206 -15.11 -1.37 24.39
CA GLU A 206 -16.00 -0.52 23.58
C GLU A 206 -15.77 -0.66 22.08
N GLY A 207 -14.75 -1.39 21.64
CA GLY A 207 -14.39 -1.52 20.23
C GLY A 207 -13.54 -0.36 19.74
N ARG A 208 -12.35 -0.23 20.34
CA ARG A 208 -11.22 0.58 19.83
C ARG A 208 -9.91 -0.17 19.99
N ILE A 209 -8.87 0.20 19.25
CA ILE A 209 -7.49 -0.14 19.62
C ILE A 209 -6.81 1.12 20.15
N ALA A 210 -6.18 1.02 21.32
CA ALA A 210 -5.51 2.12 21.99
C ALA A 210 -4.08 1.77 22.36
N VAL A 211 -3.24 2.80 22.40
CA VAL A 211 -1.82 2.71 22.75
C VAL A 211 -1.51 3.74 23.82
N TYR A 212 -0.87 3.30 24.89
CA TYR A 212 -0.61 4.10 26.08
C TYR A 212 0.89 4.17 26.39
N ASP A 213 1.34 5.27 26.99
CA ASP A 213 2.65 5.34 27.62
C ASP A 213 2.67 4.65 28.99
N ALA A 214 3.86 4.52 29.59
CA ALA A 214 4.07 3.90 30.90
C ALA A 214 3.39 4.65 32.07
N LYS A 215 2.80 5.83 31.83
CA LYS A 215 2.01 6.60 32.80
C LYS A 215 0.51 6.42 32.58
N GLY A 216 0.10 5.58 31.63
CA GLY A 216 -1.30 5.34 31.27
C GLY A 216 -1.93 6.43 30.40
N LYS A 217 -1.15 7.37 29.86
CA LYS A 217 -1.67 8.38 28.94
C LYS A 217 -1.81 7.78 27.54
N ALA A 218 -2.96 7.95 26.91
CA ALA A 218 -3.16 7.55 25.52
C ALA A 218 -2.24 8.36 24.58
N LEU A 219 -1.38 7.64 23.86
CA LEU A 219 -0.50 8.16 22.79
C LEU A 219 -1.20 8.13 21.43
N TRP A 220 -2.15 7.20 21.26
CA TRP A 220 -3.00 7.07 20.09
C TRP A 220 -4.21 6.19 20.41
N THR A 221 -5.29 6.38 19.65
CA THR A 221 -6.47 5.49 19.65
C THR A 221 -7.06 5.49 18.26
N SER A 222 -7.57 4.35 17.80
CA SER A 222 -8.28 4.25 16.51
C SER A 222 -9.46 5.23 16.45
N SER A 223 -9.48 6.04 15.39
CA SER A 223 -10.64 6.86 15.02
C SER A 223 -11.80 6.01 14.52
N GLY A 224 -13.00 6.59 14.48
CA GLY A 224 -14.23 5.91 14.05
C GLY A 224 -15.26 5.73 15.17
N ASN A 225 -16.40 5.14 14.79
CA ASN A 225 -17.51 4.85 15.69
C ASN A 225 -17.21 3.54 16.44
N PRO A 226 -17.08 3.56 17.77
CA PRO A 226 -16.82 2.36 18.56
C PRO A 226 -18.10 1.49 18.68
N ALA A 227 -17.95 0.17 18.62
CA ALA A 227 -19.03 -0.78 18.87
C ALA A 227 -18.56 -1.88 19.84
N PRO A 228 -19.30 -2.18 20.94
CA PRO A 228 -18.88 -3.15 21.94
C PRO A 228 -18.57 -4.54 21.37
N ASN A 229 -17.63 -5.24 22.01
CA ASN A 229 -17.18 -6.58 21.62
C ASN A 229 -16.56 -6.68 20.22
N ALA A 230 -16.11 -5.55 19.62
CA ALA A 230 -15.34 -5.61 18.39
C ALA A 230 -14.02 -6.37 18.58
N THR A 231 -13.60 -7.07 17.54
CA THR A 231 -12.36 -7.86 17.52
C THR A 231 -11.34 -7.20 16.60
N LEU A 232 -10.07 -7.25 16.99
CA LEU A 232 -8.98 -6.88 16.11
C LEU A 232 -8.70 -8.07 15.18
N ASN A 233 -8.58 -7.82 13.88
CA ASN A 233 -8.37 -8.82 12.83
C ASN A 233 -7.22 -8.38 11.90
N LEU A 234 -6.50 -9.36 11.32
CA LEU A 234 -5.48 -9.11 10.31
C LEU A 234 -5.83 -9.91 9.06
N THR A 235 -6.16 -9.21 7.97
CA THR A 235 -6.66 -9.84 6.74
C THR A 235 -5.61 -10.71 6.05
N PHE A 236 -6.06 -11.52 5.09
CA PHE A 236 -5.16 -12.24 4.17
C PHE A 236 -4.19 -11.29 3.45
N SER A 237 -4.66 -10.08 3.11
CA SER A 237 -3.91 -8.98 2.49
C SER A 237 -3.11 -8.11 3.48
N GLY A 238 -2.95 -8.50 4.74
CA GLY A 238 -2.09 -7.76 5.68
C GLY A 238 -2.64 -6.40 6.11
N VAL A 239 -3.96 -6.19 6.01
CA VAL A 239 -4.65 -5.01 6.52
C VAL A 239 -5.10 -5.27 7.96
N LEU A 240 -4.75 -4.40 8.89
CA LEU A 240 -5.19 -4.48 10.28
C LEU A 240 -6.54 -3.78 10.42
N GLN A 241 -7.54 -4.51 10.90
CA GLN A 241 -8.92 -4.06 10.96
C GLN A 241 -9.50 -4.25 12.35
N LEU A 242 -10.40 -3.37 12.75
CA LEU A 242 -11.23 -3.54 13.93
C LEU A 242 -12.67 -3.81 13.47
N VAL A 243 -13.20 -4.98 13.80
CA VAL A 243 -14.43 -5.52 13.23
C VAL A 243 -15.46 -5.75 14.33
N SER A 244 -16.66 -5.17 14.21
CA SER A 244 -17.75 -5.31 15.17
C SER A 244 -18.28 -6.76 15.23
N ALA A 245 -19.05 -7.07 16.27
CA ALA A 245 -19.75 -8.36 16.37
C ALA A 245 -20.76 -8.62 15.22
N THR A 246 -21.17 -7.59 14.48
CA THR A 246 -22.05 -7.69 13.30
C THR A 246 -21.28 -7.73 11.97
N GLY A 247 -19.95 -7.63 11.99
CA GLY A 247 -19.08 -7.68 10.80
C GLY A 247 -18.77 -6.31 10.17
N GLU A 248 -19.11 -5.20 10.82
CA GLU A 248 -18.79 -3.84 10.37
C GLU A 248 -17.31 -3.51 10.63
N ILE A 249 -16.60 -2.93 9.66
CA ILE A 249 -15.22 -2.45 9.86
C ILE A 249 -15.26 -1.05 10.46
N LEU A 250 -14.94 -0.96 11.75
CA LEU A 250 -14.96 0.28 12.53
C LEU A 250 -13.71 1.14 12.29
N TRP A 251 -12.59 0.48 12.00
CA TRP A 251 -11.30 1.09 11.67
C TRP A 251 -10.47 0.14 10.81
N SER A 252 -9.67 0.67 9.88
CA SER A 252 -8.76 -0.10 9.03
C SER A 252 -7.46 0.65 8.80
N SER A 253 -6.32 -0.07 8.77
CA SER A 253 -4.98 0.51 8.61
C SER A 253 -4.73 1.17 7.24
N ASP A 254 -5.51 0.81 6.23
CA ASP A 254 -5.51 1.39 4.89
C ASP A 254 -6.60 2.47 4.69
N GLY A 255 -7.44 2.73 5.70
CA GLY A 255 -8.57 3.64 5.66
C GLY A 255 -9.82 3.10 4.96
N ILE A 256 -9.84 1.85 4.49
CA ILE A 256 -10.99 1.23 3.82
C ILE A 256 -11.91 0.59 4.86
N LEU A 257 -13.07 1.20 5.11
CA LEU A 257 -14.10 0.71 6.05
C LEU A 257 -15.15 -0.20 5.39
N ALA A 258 -14.94 -0.58 4.13
CA ALA A 258 -15.82 -1.49 3.39
C ALA A 258 -15.38 -2.95 3.61
N ALA A 259 -16.31 -3.81 4.04
CA ALA A 259 -16.05 -5.23 4.23
C ALA A 259 -15.55 -5.89 2.93
N SER A 260 -14.56 -6.79 3.04
CA SER A 260 -14.08 -7.55 1.90
C SER A 260 -15.20 -8.45 1.36
N LEU A 261 -15.43 -8.36 0.04
CA LEU A 261 -16.52 -9.04 -0.63
C LEU A 261 -16.28 -10.56 -0.65
N ARG A 262 -17.24 -11.33 -0.14
CA ARG A 262 -17.27 -12.79 -0.25
C ARG A 262 -17.66 -13.17 -1.67
N VAL A 263 -16.68 -13.56 -2.49
CA VAL A 263 -16.89 -13.91 -3.91
C VAL A 263 -17.17 -15.40 -4.12
N PHE A 264 -16.86 -16.26 -3.14
CA PHE A 264 -17.13 -17.70 -3.19
C PHE A 264 -18.54 -18.05 -2.71
N ILE A 265 -19.55 -17.45 -3.36
CA ILE A 265 -20.95 -17.78 -3.16
C ILE A 265 -21.39 -18.87 -4.15
N ASP A 266 -22.27 -19.78 -3.72
CA ASP A 266 -22.66 -20.96 -4.51
C ASP A 266 -23.47 -20.62 -5.78
N LYS A 267 -23.99 -19.39 -5.90
CA LYS A 267 -24.76 -18.90 -7.05
C LYS A 267 -24.30 -17.49 -7.48
N PRO A 268 -23.36 -17.36 -8.43
CA PRO A 268 -23.01 -16.08 -9.05
C PRO A 268 -24.19 -15.56 -9.89
N ASN A 269 -24.17 -14.26 -10.24
CA ASN A 269 -25.06 -13.71 -11.27
C ASN A 269 -24.58 -14.11 -12.67
N ALA A 270 -24.62 -15.40 -12.96
CA ALA A 270 -24.18 -16.01 -14.21
C ALA A 270 -25.07 -17.21 -14.53
N LYS A 271 -25.32 -17.45 -15.82
CA LYS A 271 -26.07 -18.63 -16.28
C LYS A 271 -25.10 -19.70 -16.82
N PRO A 272 -25.44 -21.00 -16.74
CA PRO A 272 -24.72 -22.03 -17.51
C PRO A 272 -24.76 -21.72 -19.01
N CYS A 273 -23.68 -22.04 -19.71
CA CYS A 273 -23.59 -21.95 -21.17
C CYS A 273 -23.07 -23.25 -21.79
N THR A 274 -23.09 -23.36 -23.11
CA THR A 274 -22.45 -24.48 -23.83
C THR A 274 -20.92 -24.32 -23.78
N PRO A 275 -20.17 -25.27 -23.21
CA PRO A 275 -18.71 -25.24 -23.25
C PRO A 275 -18.17 -25.35 -24.68
N GLU A 276 -17.01 -24.76 -24.93
CA GLU A 276 -16.28 -24.95 -26.19
C GLU A 276 -15.63 -26.34 -26.29
N PRO A 277 -15.27 -26.84 -27.49
CA PRO A 277 -14.72 -28.18 -27.66
C PRO A 277 -13.48 -28.44 -26.77
N GLY A 278 -13.56 -29.52 -25.98
CA GLY A 278 -12.54 -29.91 -24.99
C GLY A 278 -12.77 -29.33 -23.59
N TRP A 279 -13.54 -28.24 -23.46
CA TRP A 279 -13.95 -27.67 -22.17
C TRP A 279 -15.18 -28.42 -21.62
N VAL A 280 -15.33 -28.44 -20.29
CA VAL A 280 -16.43 -29.19 -19.64
C VAL A 280 -17.31 -28.34 -18.72
N LYS A 281 -16.94 -27.09 -18.46
CA LYS A 281 -17.73 -26.12 -17.68
C LYS A 281 -17.81 -24.80 -18.43
N CYS A 282 -18.94 -24.12 -18.33
CA CYS A 282 -19.16 -22.80 -18.92
C CYS A 282 -20.15 -22.00 -18.07
N LEU A 283 -19.76 -20.79 -17.66
CA LEU A 283 -20.65 -19.77 -17.09
C LEU A 283 -20.63 -18.52 -17.97
N GLU A 284 -21.79 -17.89 -18.21
CA GLU A 284 -21.91 -16.63 -18.94
C GLU A 284 -22.46 -15.54 -18.01
N LEU A 285 -21.68 -14.48 -17.82
CA LEU A 285 -22.11 -13.25 -17.17
C LEU A 285 -23.11 -12.51 -18.08
N PRO A 286 -24.13 -11.84 -17.55
CA PRO A 286 -25.14 -11.16 -18.36
C PRO A 286 -24.69 -9.77 -18.87
N ASP A 287 -23.86 -9.06 -18.12
CA ASP A 287 -23.54 -7.64 -18.37
C ASP A 287 -22.24 -7.21 -17.65
N PRO A 288 -21.10 -7.09 -18.36
CA PRO A 288 -20.92 -7.41 -19.78
C PRO A 288 -21.00 -8.92 -20.05
N THR A 289 -21.22 -9.30 -21.31
CA THR A 289 -21.37 -10.72 -21.69
C THR A 289 -20.02 -11.45 -21.74
N ILE A 290 -19.59 -11.96 -20.60
CA ILE A 290 -18.31 -12.67 -20.44
C ILE A 290 -18.55 -14.17 -20.26
N LYS A 291 -17.86 -15.02 -21.05
CA LYS A 291 -17.89 -16.47 -20.90
C LYS A 291 -16.67 -16.96 -20.12
N ILE A 292 -16.89 -17.74 -19.08
CA ILE A 292 -15.86 -18.40 -18.28
C ILE A 292 -15.92 -19.89 -18.58
N MET A 293 -14.89 -20.39 -19.25
CA MET A 293 -14.69 -21.80 -19.57
C MET A 293 -13.84 -22.46 -18.49
N GLY A 294 -14.28 -23.60 -17.98
CA GLY A 294 -13.54 -24.40 -16.98
C GLY A 294 -13.15 -25.75 -17.54
N SER A 295 -11.89 -26.12 -17.34
CA SER A 295 -11.37 -27.45 -17.63
C SER A 295 -11.91 -28.49 -16.63
N ARG A 296 -11.50 -29.76 -16.76
CA ARG A 296 -12.06 -30.84 -15.94
C ARG A 296 -11.65 -30.73 -14.46
N ALA A 297 -10.41 -30.35 -14.17
CA ALA A 297 -9.92 -30.28 -12.79
C ALA A 297 -10.37 -29.02 -12.05
N VAL A 298 -10.92 -28.01 -12.74
CA VAL A 298 -11.38 -26.76 -12.12
C VAL A 298 -12.59 -26.99 -11.22
N THR A 299 -12.61 -26.42 -10.02
CA THR A 299 -13.74 -26.52 -9.09
C THR A 299 -14.89 -25.58 -9.45
N GLN A 300 -16.10 -25.91 -9.00
CA GLN A 300 -17.23 -24.98 -9.14
C GLN A 300 -17.05 -23.73 -8.26
N SER A 301 -16.36 -23.86 -7.12
CA SER A 301 -16.06 -22.72 -6.25
C SER A 301 -15.17 -21.69 -6.97
N ALA A 302 -14.14 -22.14 -7.70
CA ALA A 302 -13.31 -21.26 -8.52
C ALA A 302 -14.08 -20.62 -9.68
N MET A 303 -14.90 -21.37 -10.42
CA MET A 303 -15.76 -20.83 -11.48
C MET A 303 -16.66 -19.70 -10.96
N ASN A 304 -17.29 -19.91 -9.80
CA ASN A 304 -18.15 -18.93 -9.16
C ASN A 304 -17.36 -17.71 -8.65
N GLY A 305 -16.19 -17.95 -8.01
CA GLY A 305 -15.31 -16.89 -7.53
C GLY A 305 -14.88 -15.94 -8.64
N VAL A 306 -14.38 -16.49 -9.75
CA VAL A 306 -13.99 -15.72 -10.95
C VAL A 306 -15.17 -14.93 -11.53
N ALA A 307 -16.35 -15.57 -11.66
CA ALA A 307 -17.57 -14.90 -12.12
C ALA A 307 -17.94 -13.68 -11.26
N ASN A 308 -17.87 -13.82 -9.93
CA ASN A 308 -18.20 -12.75 -9.01
C ASN A 308 -17.13 -11.65 -8.97
N ILE A 309 -15.83 -11.99 -9.00
CA ILE A 309 -14.73 -11.00 -9.05
C ILE A 309 -14.88 -10.11 -10.28
N TYR A 310 -15.08 -10.67 -11.46
CA TYR A 310 -15.18 -9.86 -12.69
C TYR A 310 -16.51 -9.12 -12.83
N THR A 311 -17.60 -9.64 -12.26
CA THR A 311 -18.84 -8.84 -12.04
C THR A 311 -18.55 -7.62 -11.17
N GLU A 312 -17.80 -7.78 -10.07
CA GLU A 312 -17.47 -6.69 -9.15
C GLU A 312 -16.47 -5.68 -9.75
N ILE A 313 -15.50 -6.10 -10.56
CA ILE A 313 -14.58 -5.17 -11.24
C ILE A 313 -15.33 -4.40 -12.34
N THR A 314 -16.00 -5.08 -13.26
CA THR A 314 -16.63 -4.45 -14.44
C THR A 314 -17.79 -3.52 -14.07
N LYS A 315 -18.58 -3.84 -13.03
CA LYS A 315 -19.66 -2.94 -12.56
C LYS A 315 -19.14 -1.61 -11.97
N ARG A 316 -17.84 -1.52 -11.69
CA ARG A 316 -17.19 -0.32 -11.17
C ARG A 316 -16.53 0.54 -12.24
N PHE A 317 -16.49 0.12 -13.51
CA PHE A 317 -15.88 0.94 -14.57
C PHE A 317 -16.49 2.35 -14.64
N GLY A 318 -15.62 3.35 -14.81
CA GLY A 318 -16.00 4.75 -14.97
C GLY A 318 -16.79 4.99 -16.26
N PRO A 319 -17.54 6.10 -16.35
CA PRO A 319 -18.44 6.37 -17.48
C PRO A 319 -17.74 6.48 -18.84
N LYS A 320 -16.43 6.73 -18.86
CA LYS A 320 -15.59 6.75 -20.08
C LYS A 320 -15.18 5.35 -20.58
N TYR A 321 -15.39 4.32 -19.77
CA TYR A 321 -14.90 2.95 -20.00
C TYR A 321 -16.09 2.00 -20.14
N PRO A 322 -16.75 1.98 -21.32
CA PRO A 322 -17.99 1.24 -21.50
C PRO A 322 -17.74 -0.26 -21.39
N ARG A 323 -18.29 -0.88 -20.34
CA ARG A 323 -18.19 -2.32 -20.05
C ARG A 323 -18.57 -3.21 -21.23
N SER A 324 -19.42 -2.74 -22.15
CA SER A 324 -19.77 -3.44 -23.38
C SER A 324 -18.58 -3.79 -24.30
N GLN A 325 -17.41 -3.17 -24.12
CA GLN A 325 -16.17 -3.58 -24.79
C GLN A 325 -15.71 -5.00 -24.37
N PHE A 326 -16.19 -5.53 -23.24
CA PHE A 326 -16.00 -6.91 -22.80
C PHE A 326 -17.14 -7.86 -23.23
N ASN A 327 -18.10 -7.41 -24.05
CA ASN A 327 -19.11 -8.32 -24.59
C ASN A 327 -18.47 -9.34 -25.55
N GLY A 328 -18.75 -10.62 -25.32
CA GLY A 328 -18.13 -11.74 -26.02
C GLY A 328 -16.76 -12.16 -25.47
N PHE A 329 -16.22 -11.49 -24.45
CA PHE A 329 -14.91 -11.79 -23.86
C PHE A 329 -14.89 -13.20 -23.24
N LYS A 330 -13.77 -13.91 -23.38
CA LYS A 330 -13.63 -15.29 -22.91
C LYS A 330 -12.53 -15.45 -21.87
N ILE A 331 -12.82 -16.14 -20.79
CA ILE A 331 -11.87 -16.53 -19.76
C ILE A 331 -11.72 -18.04 -19.81
N TYR A 332 -10.49 -18.52 -19.78
CA TYR A 332 -10.13 -19.92 -19.77
C TYR A 332 -9.43 -20.24 -18.46
N LEU A 333 -10.11 -21.02 -17.61
CA LEU A 333 -9.66 -21.39 -16.27
C LEU A 333 -9.19 -22.84 -16.26
N THR A 334 -7.96 -23.08 -15.78
CA THR A 334 -7.33 -24.41 -15.65
C THR A 334 -6.94 -24.70 -14.20
N ASN A 335 -6.66 -25.95 -13.80
CA ASN A 335 -6.28 -26.30 -12.42
C ASN A 335 -5.12 -27.31 -12.35
N GLY A 336 -4.04 -27.04 -13.09
CA GLY A 336 -2.79 -27.81 -13.00
C GLY A 336 -2.83 -29.16 -13.71
N GLU A 337 -3.70 -29.32 -14.71
CA GLU A 337 -3.64 -30.46 -15.63
C GLU A 337 -2.32 -30.49 -16.42
N PRO A 338 -1.79 -31.69 -16.78
CA PRO A 338 -0.57 -31.80 -17.58
C PRO A 338 -0.68 -31.07 -18.93
N TRP A 339 0.42 -30.49 -19.41
CA TRP A 339 0.47 -29.80 -20.71
C TRP A 339 0.00 -30.69 -21.88
N SER A 340 0.26 -32.00 -21.81
CA SER A 340 -0.22 -33.00 -22.79
C SER A 340 -1.75 -33.13 -22.89
N GLU A 341 -2.48 -32.69 -21.87
CA GLU A 341 -3.94 -32.59 -21.87
C GLU A 341 -4.38 -31.19 -22.31
N LEU A 342 -3.79 -30.14 -21.73
CA LEU A 342 -4.14 -28.74 -22.03
C LEU A 342 -4.01 -28.40 -23.52
N ARG A 343 -2.93 -28.85 -24.18
CA ARG A 343 -2.70 -28.60 -25.63
C ARG A 343 -3.80 -29.14 -26.58
N LYS A 344 -4.72 -29.97 -26.08
CA LYS A 344 -5.86 -30.52 -26.85
C LYS A 344 -7.11 -29.62 -26.80
N LEU A 345 -7.13 -28.59 -25.95
CA LEU A 345 -8.26 -27.67 -25.81
C LEU A 345 -8.33 -26.74 -27.01
N SER A 346 -9.54 -26.50 -27.55
CA SER A 346 -9.74 -25.76 -28.82
C SER A 346 -9.05 -24.40 -28.88
N ALA A 347 -9.05 -23.67 -27.77
CA ALA A 347 -8.46 -22.32 -27.70
C ALA A 347 -6.93 -22.32 -27.48
N ILE A 348 -6.31 -23.48 -27.21
CA ILE A 348 -4.85 -23.67 -27.20
C ILE A 348 -4.38 -24.23 -28.54
N ALA A 349 -5.09 -25.23 -29.08
CA ALA A 349 -4.71 -26.00 -30.27
C ALA A 349 -4.65 -25.21 -31.59
N VAL A 350 -5.10 -23.96 -31.62
CA VAL A 350 -5.14 -23.09 -32.81
C VAL A 350 -3.89 -22.18 -32.91
N ARG A 351 -3.01 -22.14 -31.90
CA ARG A 351 -1.76 -21.37 -31.97
C ARG A 351 -0.63 -22.20 -32.59
N PRO A 352 0.13 -21.64 -33.56
CA PRO A 352 1.26 -22.35 -34.16
C PRO A 352 2.42 -22.46 -33.18
N GLU A 353 2.88 -23.70 -32.93
CA GLU A 353 3.93 -24.02 -31.95
C GLU A 353 5.17 -23.13 -32.11
N LYS A 354 5.41 -22.23 -31.15
CA LYS A 354 6.70 -21.55 -30.98
C LYS A 354 7.54 -22.25 -29.91
N PRO A 355 8.89 -22.18 -29.97
CA PRO A 355 9.77 -22.95 -29.08
C PRO A 355 9.63 -22.67 -27.57
N TYR A 356 8.94 -21.58 -27.21
CA TYR A 356 8.68 -21.13 -25.84
C TYR A 356 7.22 -21.40 -25.38
N GLU A 357 6.38 -21.99 -26.23
CA GLU A 357 4.97 -22.32 -25.94
C GLU A 357 4.78 -23.80 -25.55
N THR A 358 5.83 -24.42 -24.99
CA THR A 358 5.92 -25.86 -24.70
C THR A 358 5.54 -26.25 -23.27
N SER A 359 5.04 -25.32 -22.44
CA SER A 359 4.71 -25.60 -21.03
C SER A 359 3.41 -24.93 -20.56
N ASP A 360 2.78 -25.58 -19.57
CA ASP A 360 1.62 -25.08 -18.83
C ASP A 360 1.86 -23.72 -18.15
N ASP A 361 3.10 -23.46 -17.77
CA ASP A 361 3.57 -22.22 -17.16
C ASP A 361 3.30 -20.94 -17.96
N PHE A 362 3.18 -21.02 -19.29
CA PHE A 362 2.80 -19.87 -20.13
C PHE A 362 1.31 -19.49 -19.96
N TYR A 363 0.45 -20.46 -19.63
CA TYR A 363 -1.00 -20.30 -19.54
C TYR A 363 -1.50 -19.99 -18.13
N ARG A 364 -0.57 -19.73 -17.20
CA ARG A 364 -0.91 -19.33 -15.83
C ARG A 364 -1.43 -17.90 -15.76
N GLY A 365 -0.96 -17.03 -16.64
CA GLY A 365 -1.35 -15.63 -16.75
C GLY A 365 -1.11 -15.10 -18.15
N PHE A 366 -2.15 -15.09 -18.99
CA PHE A 366 -2.08 -14.51 -20.34
C PHE A 366 -3.36 -13.73 -20.62
N GLY A 367 -3.29 -12.42 -20.43
CA GLY A 367 -4.31 -11.46 -20.89
C GLY A 367 -4.08 -11.04 -22.33
N GLY A 368 -5.15 -11.02 -23.11
CA GLY A 368 -5.22 -10.38 -24.42
C GLY A 368 -6.49 -9.52 -24.55
N ALA A 369 -6.70 -8.94 -25.72
CA ALA A 369 -7.85 -8.08 -25.98
C ALA A 369 -9.21 -8.77 -25.77
N ASP A 370 -9.38 -10.02 -26.21
CA ASP A 370 -10.69 -10.72 -26.14
C ASP A 370 -10.67 -12.05 -25.37
N THR A 371 -9.49 -12.43 -24.86
CA THR A 371 -9.30 -13.68 -24.12
C THR A 371 -8.39 -13.48 -22.91
N LEU A 372 -8.72 -14.12 -21.80
CA LEU A 372 -7.87 -14.24 -20.61
C LEU A 372 -7.63 -15.70 -20.24
N TRP A 373 -6.40 -16.03 -19.88
CA TRP A 373 -6.03 -17.34 -19.34
C TRP A 373 -5.55 -17.18 -17.90
N ILE A 374 -6.16 -17.94 -17.00
CA ILE A 374 -5.85 -17.97 -15.58
C ILE A 374 -5.88 -19.41 -15.08
N THR A 375 -5.28 -19.65 -13.92
CA THR A 375 -5.35 -20.94 -13.25
C THR A 375 -5.95 -20.82 -11.85
N GLU A 376 -6.76 -21.79 -11.46
CA GLU A 376 -7.26 -21.95 -10.09
C GLU A 376 -6.11 -22.13 -9.08
N GLN A 377 -4.91 -22.48 -9.53
CA GLN A 377 -3.70 -22.44 -8.71
C GLN A 377 -3.34 -21.03 -8.21
N MET A 378 -3.89 -19.96 -8.81
CA MET A 378 -3.80 -18.58 -8.31
C MET A 378 -4.85 -18.22 -7.25
N ILE A 379 -5.84 -19.07 -7.00
CA ILE A 379 -7.04 -18.74 -6.24
C ILE A 379 -6.93 -19.31 -4.83
N CYS A 380 -6.58 -18.46 -3.84
CA CYS A 380 -6.70 -18.79 -2.42
C CYS A 380 -6.01 -20.11 -1.96
N LYS A 381 -4.92 -20.51 -2.62
CA LYS A 381 -4.14 -21.73 -2.33
C LYS A 381 -2.76 -21.42 -1.71
N THR A 382 -2.19 -22.41 -1.03
CA THR A 382 -0.79 -22.45 -0.56
C THR A 382 -0.09 -23.67 -1.17
N GLY A 383 1.24 -23.64 -1.28
CA GLY A 383 2.02 -24.81 -1.76
C GLY A 383 1.84 -25.10 -3.24
N VAL A 384 1.72 -24.06 -4.06
CA VAL A 384 1.47 -24.16 -5.49
C VAL A 384 2.74 -24.64 -6.21
N LYS A 385 2.60 -25.56 -7.17
CA LYS A 385 3.74 -26.10 -7.93
C LYS A 385 4.07 -25.19 -9.13
N THR A 386 5.03 -24.26 -8.99
CA THR A 386 5.57 -23.43 -10.11
C THR A 386 7.08 -23.31 -9.93
N ARG A 387 7.99 -23.67 -10.85
CA ARG A 387 7.96 -24.18 -12.25
C ARG A 387 8.88 -25.43 -12.34
N ASN A 388 9.01 -26.23 -13.41
CA ASN A 388 8.25 -26.47 -14.67
C ASN A 388 8.11 -28.01 -14.86
N GLU A 389 8.11 -28.53 -16.10
CA GLU A 389 8.20 -29.98 -16.45
C GLU A 389 9.38 -30.75 -15.80
N THR A 390 10.43 -30.10 -15.30
CA THR A 390 11.53 -30.76 -14.55
C THR A 390 11.34 -30.76 -13.03
N GLY A 391 10.42 -29.92 -12.52
CA GLY A 391 9.97 -29.91 -11.13
C GLY A 391 10.92 -29.35 -10.06
N ILE A 392 10.30 -28.97 -8.94
CA ILE A 392 10.92 -28.71 -7.63
C ILE A 392 11.76 -27.41 -7.51
N ILE A 393 11.06 -26.29 -7.53
CA ILE A 393 10.93 -25.51 -6.28
C ILE A 393 9.42 -25.39 -5.97
N PRO A 394 8.93 -25.83 -4.79
CA PRO A 394 7.54 -25.58 -4.40
C PRO A 394 7.32 -24.09 -4.08
N ASP A 395 6.39 -23.43 -4.77
CA ASP A 395 5.97 -22.08 -4.39
C ASP A 395 4.99 -22.15 -3.21
N ASN A 396 5.58 -22.13 -2.02
CA ASN A 396 4.85 -22.20 -0.76
C ASN A 396 4.21 -20.86 -0.32
N GLN A 397 4.23 -19.82 -1.17
CA GLN A 397 3.55 -18.57 -0.86
C GLN A 397 2.03 -18.76 -0.91
N ALA A 398 1.31 -18.28 0.11
CA ALA A 398 -0.15 -18.23 0.02
C ALA A 398 -0.58 -17.21 -1.05
N ARG A 399 -1.40 -17.67 -2.00
CA ARG A 399 -2.11 -16.82 -2.95
C ARG A 399 -3.43 -16.35 -2.35
N THR A 400 -3.84 -15.15 -2.74
CA THR A 400 -5.11 -14.50 -2.38
C THR A 400 -6.02 -14.55 -3.62
N LEU A 401 -6.72 -13.46 -3.92
CA LEU A 401 -7.40 -13.25 -5.21
C LEU A 401 -6.68 -12.22 -6.09
N ASP A 402 -5.59 -11.64 -5.58
CA ASP A 402 -4.94 -10.47 -6.16
C ASP A 402 -4.37 -10.78 -7.56
N GLN A 403 -3.95 -12.03 -7.81
CA GLN A 403 -3.51 -12.49 -9.12
C GLN A 403 -4.67 -12.58 -10.13
N VAL A 404 -5.86 -13.06 -9.73
CA VAL A 404 -7.05 -13.08 -10.61
C VAL A 404 -7.43 -11.66 -11.06
N VAL A 405 -7.22 -10.68 -10.18
CA VAL A 405 -7.41 -9.25 -10.46
C VAL A 405 -6.32 -8.69 -11.38
N HIS A 406 -5.05 -9.00 -11.08
CA HIS A 406 -3.88 -8.60 -11.86
C HIS A 406 -4.03 -9.01 -13.33
N GLU A 407 -4.33 -10.29 -13.56
CA GLU A 407 -4.44 -10.89 -14.90
C GLU A 407 -5.55 -10.24 -15.75
N PHE A 408 -6.68 -9.87 -15.13
CA PHE A 408 -7.73 -9.11 -15.81
C PHE A 408 -7.33 -7.66 -16.08
N GLY A 409 -6.38 -7.12 -15.31
CA GLY A 409 -5.76 -5.81 -15.54
C GLY A 409 -5.06 -5.71 -16.91
N HIS A 410 -4.40 -6.77 -17.38
CA HIS A 410 -3.84 -6.80 -18.74
C HIS A 410 -4.92 -6.67 -19.82
N SER A 411 -6.06 -7.35 -19.68
CA SER A 411 -7.16 -7.23 -20.65
C SER A 411 -7.88 -5.88 -20.59
N ILE A 412 -7.85 -5.20 -19.44
CA ILE A 412 -8.30 -3.80 -19.30
C ILE A 412 -7.34 -2.84 -20.01
N ASP A 413 -6.02 -3.08 -19.91
CA ASP A 413 -4.99 -2.30 -20.61
C ASP A 413 -5.21 -2.32 -22.13
N PHE A 414 -5.30 -3.53 -22.69
CA PHE A 414 -5.54 -3.78 -24.12
C PHE A 414 -6.80 -3.11 -24.67
N LYS A 415 -7.86 -2.98 -23.87
CA LYS A 415 -9.15 -2.44 -24.34
C LYS A 415 -9.30 -0.93 -24.19
N TYR A 416 -8.57 -0.30 -23.27
CA TYR A 416 -8.89 1.08 -22.87
C TYR A 416 -7.72 2.06 -22.76
N ILE A 417 -6.52 1.62 -22.36
CA ILE A 417 -5.48 2.57 -21.92
C ILE A 417 -4.02 2.25 -22.34
N SER A 418 -3.81 1.28 -23.24
CA SER A 418 -2.47 0.88 -23.74
C SER A 418 -1.50 2.05 -23.99
N ASP A 419 -2.02 3.12 -24.60
CA ASP A 419 -1.25 4.31 -25.00
C ASP A 419 -0.81 5.16 -23.78
N GLN A 420 -1.58 5.12 -22.70
CA GLN A 420 -1.27 5.78 -21.43
C GLN A 420 -0.34 4.92 -20.57
N THR A 421 -0.51 3.60 -20.59
CA THR A 421 0.24 2.65 -19.75
C THR A 421 1.74 2.76 -19.95
N MET A 422 2.21 2.81 -21.20
CA MET A 422 3.62 2.98 -21.54
C MET A 422 4.27 4.22 -20.90
N ASN A 423 3.50 5.32 -20.77
CA ASN A 423 3.97 6.60 -20.26
C ASN A 423 3.82 6.77 -18.74
N LEU A 424 2.87 6.06 -18.12
CA LEU A 424 2.50 6.23 -16.71
C LEU A 424 2.97 5.10 -15.79
N PHE A 425 3.28 3.92 -16.34
CA PHE A 425 3.64 2.73 -15.55
C PHE A 425 5.01 2.13 -15.93
N GLY A 426 5.73 2.70 -16.90
CA GLY A 426 7.05 2.24 -17.37
C GLY A 426 8.23 2.50 -16.42
N GLY A 427 8.13 2.02 -15.18
CA GLY A 427 9.22 2.03 -14.21
C GLY A 427 10.20 0.87 -14.39
N ALA A 428 10.75 0.36 -13.28
CA ALA A 428 11.71 -0.76 -13.28
C ALA A 428 11.10 -2.15 -13.63
N ILE A 429 9.80 -2.20 -13.92
CA ILE A 429 9.04 -3.37 -14.38
C ILE A 429 8.38 -2.96 -15.69
N SER A 430 8.12 -3.91 -16.61
CA SER A 430 7.39 -3.65 -17.86
C SER A 430 6.14 -2.79 -17.62
N PRO A 431 5.85 -1.76 -18.43
CA PRO A 431 4.71 -0.87 -18.20
C PRO A 431 3.37 -1.61 -18.05
N VAL A 432 3.17 -2.66 -18.84
CA VAL A 432 1.98 -3.52 -18.87
C VAL A 432 1.78 -4.25 -17.53
N GLU A 433 2.87 -4.73 -16.92
CA GLU A 433 2.87 -5.33 -15.58
C GLU A 433 2.60 -4.27 -14.51
N GLY A 434 3.25 -3.11 -14.63
CA GLY A 434 3.10 -1.99 -13.69
C GLY A 434 1.64 -1.51 -13.57
N PHE A 435 0.89 -1.50 -14.67
CA PHE A 435 -0.53 -1.18 -14.66
C PHE A 435 -1.38 -2.29 -14.03
N ALA A 436 -1.12 -3.56 -14.35
CA ALA A 436 -1.80 -4.70 -13.74
C ALA A 436 -1.59 -4.76 -12.21
N TYR A 437 -0.37 -4.50 -11.73
CA TYR A 437 -0.09 -4.26 -10.31
C TYR A 437 -0.86 -3.04 -9.76
N GLY A 438 -1.00 -1.97 -10.54
CA GLY A 438 -1.78 -0.79 -10.16
C GLY A 438 -3.26 -1.12 -9.89
N ILE A 439 -3.90 -1.89 -10.77
CA ILE A 439 -5.27 -2.41 -10.58
C ILE A 439 -5.31 -3.33 -9.36
N GLN A 440 -4.34 -4.23 -9.22
CA GLN A 440 -4.23 -5.14 -8.08
C GLN A 440 -4.20 -4.38 -6.73
N PHE A 441 -3.44 -3.29 -6.62
CA PHE A 441 -3.43 -2.42 -5.43
C PHE A 441 -4.74 -1.64 -5.24
N TRP A 442 -5.37 -1.19 -6.33
CA TRP A 442 -6.68 -0.52 -6.28
C TRP A 442 -7.78 -1.42 -5.68
N PHE A 443 -7.69 -2.73 -5.91
CA PHE A 443 -8.58 -3.74 -5.35
C PHE A 443 -8.06 -4.40 -4.04
N GLY A 444 -7.16 -3.72 -3.33
CA GLY A 444 -6.83 -4.03 -1.92
C GLY A 444 -5.77 -5.11 -1.68
N ALA A 445 -4.92 -5.38 -2.66
CA ALA A 445 -3.73 -6.21 -2.47
C ALA A 445 -2.62 -5.48 -1.67
N PRO A 446 -1.81 -6.20 -0.88
CA PRO A 446 -0.69 -5.60 -0.14
C PRO A 446 0.49 -5.20 -1.04
N GLY A 447 1.32 -4.30 -0.52
CA GLY A 447 2.73 -4.20 -0.90
C GLY A 447 3.10 -3.17 -1.96
N GLY A 448 2.18 -2.33 -2.43
CA GLY A 448 2.48 -1.28 -3.41
C GLY A 448 1.81 0.06 -3.14
N THR A 449 2.39 1.11 -3.71
CA THR A 449 1.88 2.49 -3.62
C THR A 449 1.78 3.10 -5.01
N LEU A 450 0.57 3.58 -5.37
CA LEU A 450 0.34 4.33 -6.59
C LEU A 450 0.91 5.75 -6.46
N THR A 451 1.54 6.26 -7.52
CA THR A 451 1.83 7.70 -7.63
C THR A 451 0.51 8.49 -7.82
N PRO A 452 0.45 9.79 -7.51
CA PRO A 452 -0.76 10.60 -7.71
C PRO A 452 -1.31 10.57 -9.14
N LYS A 453 -0.43 10.45 -10.15
CA LYS A 453 -0.83 10.33 -11.57
C LYS A 453 -1.49 8.98 -11.87
N GLN A 454 -0.89 7.88 -11.38
CA GLN A 454 -1.46 6.53 -11.55
C GLN A 454 -2.78 6.39 -10.77
N GLU A 455 -2.86 6.96 -9.56
CA GLU A 455 -4.10 6.97 -8.78
C GLU A 455 -5.21 7.80 -9.43
N ALA A 456 -4.86 8.90 -10.12
CA ALA A 456 -5.83 9.69 -10.89
C ALA A 456 -6.43 8.90 -12.05
N VAL A 457 -5.62 8.17 -12.83
CA VAL A 457 -6.11 7.29 -13.90
C VAL A 457 -7.00 6.18 -13.33
N LEU A 458 -6.63 5.56 -12.21
CA LEU A 458 -7.48 4.52 -11.61
C LEU A 458 -8.78 5.07 -10.99
N LYS A 459 -8.81 6.34 -10.54
CA LYS A 459 -10.04 7.08 -10.16
C LYS A 459 -10.94 7.40 -11.34
N GLU A 460 -10.38 7.56 -12.54
CA GLU A 460 -11.14 7.75 -13.77
C GLU A 460 -11.68 6.41 -14.30
N LEU A 461 -10.85 5.36 -14.23
CA LEU A 461 -11.16 4.00 -14.67
C LEU A 461 -12.17 3.29 -13.76
N PHE A 462 -12.16 3.57 -12.45
CA PHE A 462 -13.06 2.94 -11.48
C PHE A 462 -13.78 3.96 -10.59
N THR A 463 -15.11 3.88 -10.58
CA THR A 463 -16.02 4.67 -9.72
C THR A 463 -15.84 4.39 -8.22
N SER A 464 -15.28 3.23 -7.85
CA SER A 464 -15.05 2.83 -6.45
C SER A 464 -13.98 1.75 -6.34
N ARG A 465 -13.54 1.47 -5.10
CA ARG A 465 -12.67 0.34 -4.74
C ARG A 465 -13.49 -0.84 -4.22
N ALA A 466 -12.85 -2.00 -4.12
CA ALA A 466 -13.32 -3.16 -3.36
C ALA A 466 -12.11 -3.96 -2.89
N THR A 467 -12.33 -4.94 -2.01
CA THR A 467 -11.34 -5.96 -1.64
C THR A 467 -12.04 -7.30 -1.64
N PHE A 468 -11.38 -8.37 -2.06
CA PHE A 468 -12.01 -9.68 -2.21
C PHE A 468 -11.54 -10.67 -1.14
N SER A 469 -12.47 -11.47 -0.60
CA SER A 469 -12.19 -12.44 0.46
C SER A 469 -12.02 -13.87 -0.07
N CYS A 470 -11.05 -14.60 0.48
CA CYS A 470 -10.90 -16.05 0.29
C CYS A 470 -11.91 -16.90 1.09
N GLU A 471 -12.75 -16.27 1.90
CA GLU A 471 -13.76 -16.96 2.69
C GLU A 471 -14.82 -17.64 1.80
N GLY A 472 -15.12 -18.90 2.09
CA GLY A 472 -16.06 -19.73 1.33
C GLY A 472 -15.45 -20.53 0.18
N TYR A 473 -14.15 -20.34 -0.13
CA TYR A 473 -13.48 -21.12 -1.16
C TYR A 473 -13.42 -22.62 -0.80
N ARG A 474 -13.72 -23.48 -1.79
CA ARG A 474 -13.71 -24.95 -1.69
C ARG A 474 -12.88 -25.52 -2.86
N PRO A 475 -11.57 -25.78 -2.65
CA PRO A 475 -10.62 -26.29 -3.67
C PRO A 475 -10.81 -27.78 -4.01
#